data_AF-A0AAP1FDA9-F1
#
_entry.id   AF-A0AAP1FDA9-F1
#
_cell.length_a   1.000
_cell.length_b   1.000
_cell.length_c   1.000
_cell.angle_alpha   90.00
_cell.angle_beta   90.00
_cell.angle_gamma   90.00
#
_symmetry.space_group_name_H-M   'P 1'
#
loop_
_entity.id
_entity.type
_entity.pdbx_description
1 polymer ?
#
loop_
_entity_poly.entity_id
_entity_poly.type
_entity_poly.pdbx_seq_one_letter_code
_entity_poly.pdbx_strand_id
1 'polypeptide(L)'
;MEFYKRIALFNTFLLPLTVIHAFEFNGYIRSGIGYSEKGDTQSCFFLDGAKSKYRLGNECEQYVELTGTQELYKFKDNSTVALKGTLALLQDFGDDKDFSGNNYAKWAEAYLMWNNISYLNGANVWAGRRF
;
A
#
# COMPACT_ATOMS: atom_id res chain seq x y z
N MET A 1 -1.66 -17.57 62.14
CA MET A 1 -2.20 -16.28 61.67
C MET A 1 -1.07 -15.57 60.96
N GLU A 2 -0.89 -15.79 59.66
CA GLU A 2 -1.59 -15.06 58.58
C GLU A 2 -1.05 -13.61 58.53
N PHE A 3 -0.56 -13.01 57.44
CA PHE A 3 -0.76 -13.28 56.03
C PHE A 3 0.05 -12.27 55.17
N TYR A 4 0.44 -12.66 53.95
CA TYR A 4 0.85 -11.85 52.78
C TYR A 4 2.20 -11.09 52.81
N LYS A 5 3.20 -11.35 51.97
CA LYS A 5 3.27 -11.69 50.53
C LYS A 5 2.74 -10.57 49.62
N ARG A 6 3.59 -9.59 49.29
CA ARG A 6 3.52 -8.83 48.02
C ARG A 6 4.93 -8.57 47.50
N ILE A 7 5.45 -9.55 46.78
CA ILE A 7 6.54 -9.34 45.83
C ILE A 7 5.93 -8.51 44.70
N ALA A 8 6.34 -7.24 44.60
CA ALA A 8 6.03 -6.40 43.45
C ALA A 8 6.86 -6.90 42.27
N LEU A 9 6.29 -7.82 41.48
CA LEU A 9 6.80 -8.13 40.15
C LEU A 9 6.47 -6.94 39.23
N PHE A 10 7.40 -5.99 39.15
CA PHE A 10 7.43 -5.00 38.08
C PHE A 10 7.73 -5.76 36.78
N ASN A 11 6.68 -6.09 36.03
CA ASN A 11 6.81 -6.68 34.70
C ASN A 11 7.20 -5.56 33.74
N THR A 12 8.47 -5.17 33.74
CA THR A 12 9.04 -4.25 32.77
C THR A 12 9.08 -4.98 31.44
N PHE A 13 8.03 -4.82 30.64
CA PHE A 13 8.03 -5.18 29.23
C PHE A 13 8.95 -4.18 28.52
N LEU A 14 10.27 -4.44 28.59
CA LEU A 14 11.28 -3.79 27.77
C LEU A 14 11.00 -4.21 26.32
N LEU A 15 10.17 -3.44 25.62
CA LEU A 15 10.21 -3.43 24.16
C LEU A 15 11.63 -2.99 23.79
N PRO A 16 12.47 -3.86 23.19
CA PRO A 16 13.68 -3.36 22.58
C PRO A 16 13.22 -2.38 21.49
N LEU A 17 13.56 -1.10 21.66
CA LEU A 17 13.47 -0.11 20.59
C LEU A 17 14.33 -0.64 19.44
N THR A 18 13.67 -1.29 18.51
CA THR A 18 14.29 -1.90 17.34
C THR A 18 14.94 -0.81 16.50
N VAL A 19 16.07 -1.16 15.89
CA VAL A 19 16.73 -0.44 14.80
C VAL A 19 15.68 0.22 13.90
N ILE A 20 15.76 1.55 13.74
CA ILE A 20 14.95 2.29 12.77
C ILE A 20 15.37 1.81 11.39
N HIS A 21 14.75 0.74 10.89
CA HIS A 21 14.74 0.45 9.46
C HIS A 21 13.90 1.55 8.82
N ALA A 22 14.50 2.31 7.90
CA ALA A 22 13.81 3.38 7.20
C ALA A 22 12.57 2.79 6.50
N PHE A 23 11.40 3.31 6.85
CA PHE A 23 10.17 3.03 6.12
C PHE A 23 10.32 3.59 4.71
N GLU A 24 10.12 2.76 3.69
CA GLU A 24 10.15 3.19 2.31
C GLU A 24 8.73 3.54 1.85
N PHE A 25 8.55 4.77 1.37
CA PHE A 25 7.28 5.23 0.84
C PHE A 25 7.41 5.51 -0.66
N ASN A 26 6.56 4.86 -1.45
CA ASN A 26 6.48 5.00 -2.89
C ASN A 26 5.01 5.15 -3.30
N GLY A 27 4.75 5.56 -4.53
CA GLY A 27 3.38 5.65 -5.00
C GLY A 27 3.24 6.14 -6.42
N TYR A 28 2.00 6.17 -6.86
CA TYR A 28 1.58 6.75 -8.13
C TYR A 28 0.38 7.64 -7.88
N ILE A 29 0.35 8.82 -8.52
CA ILE A 29 -0.80 9.71 -8.45
C ILE A 29 -1.09 10.29 -9.82
N ARG A 30 -2.38 10.33 -10.13
CA ARG A 30 -2.94 11.06 -11.26
C ARG A 30 -4.20 11.76 -10.76
N SER A 31 -4.20 13.08 -10.86
CA SER A 31 -5.35 13.90 -10.52
C SER A 31 -5.37 15.10 -11.46
N GLY A 32 -6.55 15.67 -11.65
CA GLY A 32 -6.76 16.78 -12.56
C GLY A 32 -8.17 17.33 -12.43
N ILE A 33 -8.42 18.39 -13.19
CA ILE A 33 -9.73 19.01 -13.36
C ILE A 33 -9.87 19.35 -14.84
N GLY A 34 -11.03 19.09 -15.42
CA GLY A 34 -11.35 19.43 -16.78
C GLY A 34 -12.85 19.60 -16.98
N TYR A 35 -13.23 20.24 -18.07
CA TYR A 35 -14.61 20.56 -18.41
C TYR A 35 -14.90 20.21 -19.86
N SER A 36 -16.15 19.87 -20.15
CA SER A 36 -16.64 19.75 -21.52
C SER A 36 -17.02 21.13 -22.08
N GLU A 37 -17.17 21.25 -23.40
CA GLU A 37 -17.62 22.50 -24.05
C GLU A 37 -18.99 22.99 -23.54
N LYS A 38 -19.83 22.08 -23.02
CA LYS A 38 -21.15 22.39 -22.46
C LYS A 38 -21.11 22.86 -21.00
N GLY A 39 -19.92 22.86 -20.38
CA GLY A 39 -19.72 23.28 -18.99
C GLY A 39 -19.82 22.17 -17.94
N ASP A 40 -20.13 20.94 -18.36
CA ASP A 40 -20.12 19.76 -17.47
C ASP A 40 -18.68 19.31 -17.15
N THR A 41 -18.55 18.30 -16.28
CA THR A 41 -17.26 17.64 -16.01
C THR A 41 -16.62 17.09 -17.29
N GLN A 42 -15.29 16.93 -17.27
CA GLN A 42 -14.53 16.38 -18.39
C GLN A 42 -15.12 15.06 -18.90
N SER A 43 -15.25 14.93 -20.23
CA SER A 43 -15.60 13.68 -20.88
C SER A 43 -14.36 12.94 -21.35
N CYS A 44 -14.40 11.61 -21.27
CA CYS A 44 -13.33 10.74 -21.74
C CYS A 44 -13.78 9.89 -22.91
N PHE A 45 -12.91 9.73 -23.90
CA PHE A 45 -13.19 9.05 -25.16
C PHE A 45 -12.49 7.70 -25.22
N PHE A 46 -13.26 6.67 -25.58
CA PHE A 46 -12.81 5.29 -25.72
C PHE A 46 -13.59 4.65 -26.87
N LEU A 47 -12.90 3.94 -27.77
CA LEU A 47 -13.56 3.25 -28.88
C LEU A 47 -14.22 1.98 -28.38
N ASP A 48 -15.43 1.69 -28.87
CA ASP A 48 -16.11 0.45 -28.52
C ASP A 48 -15.28 -0.77 -28.94
N GLY A 49 -15.18 -1.77 -28.06
CA GLY A 49 -14.33 -2.94 -28.23
C GLY A 49 -12.82 -2.72 -28.12
N ALA A 50 -12.32 -1.49 -27.95
CA ALA A 50 -10.90 -1.27 -27.68
C ALA A 50 -10.51 -1.79 -26.28
N LYS A 51 -9.20 -1.98 -26.05
CA LYS A 51 -8.66 -2.38 -24.73
C LYS A 51 -7.96 -1.24 -23.98
N SER A 52 -7.79 -0.09 -24.63
CA SER A 52 -7.13 1.08 -24.07
C SER A 52 -7.55 2.35 -24.83
N LYS A 53 -7.29 3.51 -24.22
CA LYS A 53 -7.40 4.84 -24.83
C LYS A 53 -6.06 5.55 -24.77
N TYR A 54 -5.82 6.46 -25.72
CA TYR A 54 -4.74 7.44 -25.59
C TYR A 54 -5.05 8.35 -24.41
N ARG A 55 -4.13 8.44 -23.45
CA ARG A 55 -4.42 8.96 -22.10
C ARG A 55 -4.25 10.47 -21.92
N LEU A 56 -3.41 11.14 -22.71
CA LEU A 56 -3.08 12.55 -22.48
C LEU A 56 -4.34 13.41 -22.62
N GLY A 57 -4.77 14.06 -21.53
CA GLY A 57 -6.01 14.83 -21.50
C GLY A 57 -7.29 14.00 -21.59
N ASN A 58 -7.23 12.69 -21.33
CA ASN A 58 -8.33 11.75 -21.55
C ASN A 58 -8.53 10.77 -20.37
N GLU A 59 -8.32 11.28 -19.16
CA GLU A 59 -8.48 10.60 -17.89
C GLU A 59 -9.43 11.45 -17.03
N CYS A 60 -10.53 10.87 -16.55
CA CYS A 60 -11.68 11.54 -15.95
C CYS A 60 -11.92 11.11 -14.50
N GLU A 61 -10.83 10.64 -13.87
CA GLU A 61 -10.81 10.08 -12.55
C GLU A 61 -9.57 10.55 -11.78
N GLN A 62 -9.68 10.66 -10.46
CA GLN A 62 -8.56 10.75 -9.54
C GLN A 62 -8.13 9.34 -9.17
N TYR A 63 -6.86 9.03 -9.41
CA TYR A 63 -6.27 7.75 -9.07
C TYR A 63 -5.01 7.92 -8.25
N VAL A 64 -4.93 7.22 -7.11
CA VAL A 64 -3.81 7.28 -6.18
C VAL A 64 -3.44 5.88 -5.74
N GLU A 65 -2.15 5.55 -5.76
CA GLU A 65 -1.56 4.40 -5.10
C GLU A 65 -0.55 4.88 -4.06
N LEU A 66 -0.75 4.47 -2.80
CA LEU A 66 0.14 4.74 -1.69
C LEU A 66 0.78 3.42 -1.28
N THR A 67 2.08 3.28 -1.46
CA THR A 67 2.84 2.06 -1.18
C THR A 67 3.82 2.29 -0.05
N GLY A 68 3.75 1.43 0.96
CA GLY A 68 4.69 1.39 2.08
C GLY A 68 5.40 0.06 2.14
N THR A 69 6.72 0.09 2.33
CA THR A 69 7.54 -1.08 2.63
C THR A 69 8.28 -0.86 3.95
N GLN A 70 8.19 -1.83 4.85
CA GLN A 70 8.94 -1.84 6.10
C GLN A 70 9.78 -3.10 6.16
N GLU A 71 11.11 -2.95 6.20
CA GLU A 71 11.99 -4.04 6.61
C GLU A 71 11.77 -4.30 8.11
N LEU A 72 11.36 -5.53 8.42
CA LEU A 72 11.07 -5.98 9.78
C LEU A 72 12.32 -6.56 10.45
N TYR A 73 13.16 -7.24 9.66
CA TYR A 73 14.35 -7.89 10.17
C TYR A 73 15.41 -8.12 9.09
N LYS A 74 16.68 -7.96 9.46
CA LYS A 74 17.84 -8.31 8.64
C LYS A 74 18.65 -9.39 9.35
N PHE A 75 18.84 -10.51 8.66
CA PHE A 75 19.62 -11.64 9.15
C PHE A 75 21.13 -11.41 8.94
N LYS A 76 21.95 -12.23 9.61
CA LYS A 76 23.42 -12.16 9.52
C LYS A 76 23.96 -12.48 8.13
N ASP A 77 23.22 -13.26 7.34
CA ASP A 77 23.54 -13.60 5.95
C ASP A 77 23.10 -12.52 4.95
N ASN A 78 22.67 -11.35 5.44
CA ASN A 78 22.10 -10.24 4.68
C ASN A 78 20.76 -10.53 3.99
N SER A 79 20.10 -11.65 4.30
CA SER A 79 18.71 -11.82 3.91
C SER A 79 17.81 -10.92 4.76
N THR A 80 16.67 -10.49 4.21
CA THR A 80 15.77 -9.55 4.90
C THR A 80 14.33 -10.02 4.84
N VAL A 81 13.58 -9.81 5.92
CA VAL A 81 12.13 -9.99 5.95
C VAL A 81 11.47 -8.63 6.01
N ALA A 82 10.55 -8.37 5.09
CA ALA A 82 9.84 -7.11 4.96
C ALA A 82 8.33 -7.32 4.77
N LEU A 83 7.57 -6.31 5.17
CA LEU A 83 6.14 -6.18 4.89
C LEU A 83 5.96 -5.08 3.85
N LYS A 84 5.17 -5.33 2.80
CA LYS A 84 4.75 -4.31 1.83
C LYS A 84 3.23 -4.26 1.73
N GLY A 85 2.70 -3.04 1.65
CA GLY A 85 1.28 -2.79 1.39
C GLY A 85 1.08 -1.64 0.43
N THR A 86 0.06 -1.75 -0.43
CA THR A 86 -0.35 -0.71 -1.37
C THR A 86 -1.84 -0.45 -1.25
N LEU A 87 -2.19 0.79 -0.90
CA LEU A 87 -3.57 1.28 -0.89
C LEU A 87 -3.84 1.98 -2.23
N ALA A 88 -4.86 1.52 -2.96
CA ALA A 88 -5.31 2.14 -4.20
C ALA A 88 -6.66 2.83 -3.99
N LEU A 89 -6.76 4.08 -4.46
CA LEU A 89 -7.93 4.94 -4.40
C LEU A 89 -8.30 5.35 -5.82
N LEU A 90 -9.57 5.20 -6.20
CA LEU A 90 -10.11 5.68 -7.47
C LEU A 90 -11.43 6.43 -7.23
N GLN A 91 -11.55 7.61 -7.83
CA GLN A 91 -12.75 8.44 -7.77
C GLN A 91 -12.97 9.17 -9.10
N ASP A 92 -14.09 8.91 -9.76
CA ASP A 92 -14.52 9.59 -10.98
C ASP A 92 -14.93 11.05 -10.69
N PHE A 93 -14.72 11.94 -11.66
CA PHE A 93 -15.10 13.35 -11.53
C PHE A 93 -16.62 13.53 -11.52
N GLY A 94 -17.11 14.33 -10.56
CA GLY A 94 -18.55 14.65 -10.48
C GLY A 94 -19.39 13.61 -9.74
N ASP A 95 -18.84 12.43 -9.46
CA ASP A 95 -19.47 11.42 -8.61
C ASP A 95 -19.42 11.78 -7.12
N ASP A 96 -20.32 11.17 -6.35
CA ASP A 96 -20.31 11.23 -4.89
C ASP A 96 -19.02 10.60 -4.33
N LYS A 97 -18.46 11.21 -3.28
CA LYS A 97 -17.19 10.78 -2.66
C LYS A 97 -17.42 9.65 -1.65
N ASP A 98 -18.05 8.58 -2.07
CA ASP A 98 -18.43 7.46 -1.22
C ASP A 98 -17.54 6.21 -1.42
N PHE A 99 -16.65 6.24 -2.42
CA PHE A 99 -15.77 5.12 -2.81
C PHE A 99 -16.54 3.81 -3.04
N SER A 100 -17.70 3.89 -3.68
CA SER A 100 -18.56 2.75 -3.99
C SER A 100 -18.72 2.50 -5.50
N GLY A 101 -19.15 1.28 -5.87
CA GLY A 101 -19.39 0.91 -7.27
C GLY A 101 -18.11 0.89 -8.12
N ASN A 102 -18.03 1.80 -9.10
CA ASN A 102 -16.85 1.98 -9.95
C ASN A 102 -15.71 2.73 -9.22
N ASN A 103 -16.05 3.50 -8.18
CA ASN A 103 -15.10 4.16 -7.28
C ASN A 103 -14.69 3.20 -6.17
N TYR A 104 -13.47 3.32 -5.66
CA TYR A 104 -13.00 2.39 -4.62
C TYR A 104 -11.85 2.92 -3.77
N ALA A 105 -11.77 2.38 -2.56
CA ALA A 105 -10.57 2.35 -1.74
C ALA A 105 -10.26 0.89 -1.39
N LYS A 106 -9.10 0.36 -1.80
CA LYS A 106 -8.76 -1.05 -1.60
C LYS A 106 -7.28 -1.29 -1.33
N TRP A 107 -6.99 -2.33 -0.57
CA TRP A 107 -5.65 -2.91 -0.52
C TRP A 107 -5.36 -3.65 -1.82
N ALA A 108 -4.55 -3.03 -2.67
CA ALA A 108 -4.17 -3.59 -3.95
C ALA A 108 -3.08 -4.66 -3.79
N GLU A 109 -2.12 -4.39 -2.90
CA GLU A 109 -1.09 -5.32 -2.44
C GLU A 109 -1.06 -5.36 -0.90
N ALA A 110 -0.81 -6.54 -0.33
CA ALA A 110 -0.53 -6.76 1.08
C ALA A 110 0.18 -8.10 1.23
N TYR A 111 1.50 -8.08 1.43
CA TYR A 111 2.30 -9.29 1.46
C TYR A 111 3.57 -9.17 2.31
N LEU A 112 4.02 -10.31 2.82
CA LEU A 112 5.33 -10.49 3.42
C LEU A 112 6.31 -11.01 2.36
N MET A 113 7.57 -10.61 2.48
CA MET A 113 8.65 -11.07 1.60
C MET A 113 9.91 -11.37 2.40
N TRP A 114 10.56 -12.49 2.08
CA TRP A 114 11.91 -12.82 2.52
C TRP A 114 12.83 -12.74 1.31
N ASN A 115 13.74 -11.77 1.33
CA ASN A 115 14.62 -11.44 0.24
C ASN A 115 16.05 -11.95 0.46
N ASN A 116 16.75 -12.19 -0.64
CA ASN A 116 18.17 -12.52 -0.70
C ASN A 116 18.55 -13.72 0.19
N ILE A 117 17.79 -14.81 0.07
CA ILE A 117 17.95 -15.99 0.90
C ILE A 117 19.22 -16.75 0.52
N SER A 118 20.23 -16.74 1.41
CA SER A 118 21.55 -17.30 1.12
C SER A 118 21.52 -18.80 0.80
N TYR A 119 20.75 -19.60 1.55
CA TYR A 119 20.62 -21.05 1.34
C TYR A 119 19.81 -21.42 0.08
N LEU A 120 19.18 -20.43 -0.58
CA LEU A 120 18.52 -20.57 -1.88
C LEU A 120 19.22 -19.75 -2.96
N ASN A 121 20.53 -19.52 -2.83
CA ASN A 121 21.35 -18.77 -3.79
C ASN A 121 20.80 -17.37 -4.11
N GLY A 122 20.28 -16.66 -3.10
CA GLY A 122 19.77 -15.29 -3.24
C GLY A 122 18.31 -15.20 -3.69
N ALA A 123 17.55 -16.30 -3.69
CA ALA A 123 16.13 -16.27 -4.04
C ALA A 123 15.29 -15.41 -3.09
N ASN A 124 14.12 -14.98 -3.58
CA ASN A 124 13.11 -14.27 -2.79
C ASN A 124 11.84 -15.12 -2.71
N VAL A 125 11.24 -15.24 -1.53
CA VAL A 125 9.91 -15.84 -1.35
C VAL A 125 8.95 -14.81 -0.78
N TRP A 126 7.67 -14.93 -1.11
CA TRP A 126 6.64 -14.02 -0.64
C TRP A 126 5.33 -14.76 -0.38
N ALA A 127 4.50 -14.18 0.48
CA ALA A 127 3.17 -14.69 0.79
C ALA A 127 2.21 -13.52 1.02
N GLY A 128 1.06 -13.56 0.35
CA GLY A 128 0.02 -12.54 0.46
C GLY A 128 -0.57 -12.19 -0.90
N ARG A 129 -1.14 -11.00 -1.02
CA ARG A 129 -1.65 -10.46 -2.29
C ARG A 129 -0.57 -9.56 -2.91
N ARG A 130 -0.15 -9.88 -4.12
CA ARG A 130 0.89 -9.16 -4.89
C ARG A 130 0.47 -9.10 -6.37
N PHE A 131 0.88 -8.04 -7.08
CA PHE A 131 0.73 -7.94 -8.54
C PHE A 131 1.67 -8.88 -9.30
#